data_AF-A0A3D2HSX6-F1
#
_entry.id   AF-A0A3D2HSX6-F1
#
_cell.length_a   1.000
_cell.length_b   1.000
_cell.length_c   1.000
_cell.angle_alpha   90.00
_cell.angle_beta   90.00
_cell.angle_gamma   90.00
#
_symmetry.space_group_name_H-M   'P 1'
#
loop_
_entity.id
_entity.type
_entity.pdbx_description
1 polymer ?
#
loop_
_entity_poly.entity_id
_entity_poly.type
_entity_poly.pdbx_seq_one_letter_code
_entity_poly.pdbx_strand_id
1 'polypeptide(L)' 'MDNKEKKKQYDLEYAKKHLKRIPLDVKIDKYNEIKSHAESNGESINGFVKRSIDETMERDKKETQPTAAE' A
#
# COMPACT_ATOMS: atom_id res chain seq x y z
N MET A 1 36.22 -1.65 -6.77
CA MET A 1 35.48 -2.91 -6.63
C MET A 1 34.56 -2.79 -5.42
N ASP A 2 33.26 -2.78 -5.70
CA ASP A 2 32.18 -3.33 -4.83
C ASP A 2 31.60 -2.49 -3.67
N ASN A 3 31.31 -1.20 -3.89
CA ASN A 3 30.35 -0.48 -3.02
C ASN A 3 28.88 -0.64 -3.47
N LYS A 4 28.64 -1.09 -4.71
CA LYS A 4 27.30 -1.23 -5.29
C LYS A 4 26.59 -2.51 -4.82
N GLU A 5 27.35 -3.56 -4.53
CA GLU A 5 26.82 -4.84 -4.04
C GLU A 5 26.41 -4.78 -2.57
N LYS A 6 27.19 -4.11 -1.70
CA LYS A 6 26.85 -3.93 -0.29
C LYS A 6 25.56 -3.14 -0.08
N LYS A 7 25.32 -2.10 -0.90
CA LYS A 7 24.07 -1.32 -0.85
C LYS A 7 22.87 -2.19 -1.19
N LYS A 8 22.97 -2.98 -2.27
CA LYS A 8 21.92 -3.90 -2.72
C LYS A 8 21.54 -4.94 -1.67
N GLN A 9 22.51 -5.47 -0.92
CA GLN A 9 22.26 -6.39 0.19
C GLN A 9 21.52 -5.71 1.36
N TYR A 10 21.91 -4.48 1.72
CA TYR A 10 21.26 -3.73 2.80
C TYR A 10 19.81 -3.35 2.45
N ASP A 11 19.56 -2.91 1.21
CA ASP A 11 18.21 -2.63 0.72
C ASP A 11 17.30 -3.88 0.75
N LEU A 12 17.85 -5.06 0.43
CA LEU A 12 17.12 -6.34 0.51
C LEU A 12 16.85 -6.77 1.96
N GLU A 13 17.80 -6.58 2.86
CA GLU A 13 17.66 -6.87 4.30
C GLU A 13 16.61 -5.97 4.95
N TYR A 14 16.61 -4.66 4.63
CA TYR A 14 15.60 -3.72 5.12
C TYR A 14 14.20 -4.08 4.63
N ALA A 15 14.07 -4.40 3.35
CA ALA A 15 12.82 -4.87 2.76
C ALA A 15 12.28 -6.12 3.48
N LYS A 16 13.13 -7.11 3.76
CA LYS A 16 12.70 -8.34 4.47
C LYS A 16 12.31 -8.10 5.92
N LYS A 17 12.98 -7.18 6.61
CA LYS A 17 12.77 -6.94 8.04
C LYS A 17 11.58 -6.03 8.33
N HIS A 18 11.24 -5.13 7.41
CA HIS A 18 10.20 -4.11 7.61
C HIS A 18 8.98 -4.25 6.70
N LEU A 19 9.01 -5.09 5.66
CA LEU A 19 7.86 -5.30 4.78
C LEU A 19 7.22 -6.66 5.08
N LYS A 20 5.96 -6.62 5.54
CA LYS A 20 5.08 -7.79 5.52
C LYS A 20 4.20 -7.73 4.29
N ARG A 21 4.25 -8.77 3.44
CA ARG A 21 3.35 -8.90 2.29
C ARG A 21 2.01 -9.44 2.79
N ILE A 22 0.92 -8.72 2.50
CA ILE A 22 -0.45 -9.18 2.76
C ILE A 22 -0.91 -9.90 1.49
N PRO A 23 -1.09 -11.23 1.49
CA PRO A 23 -1.75 -11.90 0.38
C PRO A 23 -3.23 -11.48 0.37
N LEU A 24 -3.70 -11.02 -0.79
CA LEU A 24 -5.10 -10.61 -0.98
C LEU A 24 -5.66 -11.38 -2.18
N ASP A 25 -6.60 -12.27 -1.91
CA ASP A 25 -7.37 -12.96 -2.94
C ASP A 25 -8.57 -12.11 -3.34
N VAL A 26 -8.60 -11.69 -4.60
CA VAL A 26 -9.72 -10.96 -5.22
C VAL A 26 -10.19 -11.70 -6.46
N LYS A 27 -11.48 -11.55 -6.78
CA LYS A 27 -12.02 -12.04 -8.05
C LYS A 27 -11.34 -11.31 -9.21
N ILE A 28 -11.15 -12.01 -10.34
CA ILE A 28 -10.51 -11.47 -11.55
C ILE A 28 -11.19 -10.18 -12.02
N ASP A 29 -12.53 -10.12 -11.98
CA ASP A 29 -13.28 -8.91 -12.36
C ASP A 29 -12.91 -7.71 -11.49
N LYS A 30 -12.88 -7.91 -10.16
CA LYS A 30 -12.46 -6.89 -9.18
C LYS A 30 -11.00 -6.50 -9.36
N TYR A 31 -10.12 -7.45 -9.66
CA TYR A 31 -8.72 -7.17 -9.95
C TYR A 31 -8.59 -6.25 -11.17
N ASN A 32 -9.31 -6.54 -12.25
CA ASN A 32 -9.29 -5.72 -13.46
C ASN A 32 -9.85 -4.32 -13.19
N GLU A 33 -10.93 -4.19 -12.43
CA GLU A 33 -11.49 -2.90 -12.03
C GLU A 33 -10.48 -2.06 -11.24
N ILE A 34 -9.83 -2.67 -10.23
CA ILE A 34 -8.78 -2.02 -9.43
C ILE A 34 -7.59 -1.64 -10.31
N LYS A 35 -7.20 -2.52 -11.24
CA LYS A 35 -6.10 -2.29 -12.16
C LYS A 35 -6.39 -1.10 -13.08
N SER A 36 -7.54 -1.07 -13.74
CA SER A 36 -7.92 0.04 -14.60
C SER A 36 -7.98 1.35 -13.84
N HIS A 37 -8.50 1.35 -12.61
CA HIS A 37 -8.52 2.55 -11.78
C HIS A 37 -7.11 3.04 -11.42
N ALA A 38 -6.22 2.12 -11.01
CA ALA A 38 -4.84 2.44 -10.69
C ALA A 38 -4.09 2.96 -11.93
N GLU A 39 -4.25 2.32 -13.09
CA GLU A 39 -3.66 2.74 -14.37
C GLU A 39 -4.15 4.13 -14.80
N SER A 40 -5.44 4.44 -14.63
CA SER A 40 -5.98 5.78 -14.88
C SER A 40 -5.38 6.86 -13.96
N ASN A 41 -4.97 6.50 -12.74
CA ASN A 41 -4.29 7.41 -11.81
C ASN A 41 -2.76 7.42 -12.01
N GLY A 42 -2.21 6.61 -12.92
CA GLY A 42 -0.77 6.47 -13.12
C GLY A 42 -0.05 5.73 -11.99
N GLU A 43 -0.78 4.97 -11.16
CA GLU A 43 -0.25 4.22 -10.03
C GLU A 43 -0.31 2.70 -10.28
N SER A 44 0.54 1.94 -9.59
CA SER A 44 0.44 0.46 -9.61
C SER A 44 -0.70 -0.02 -8.71
N ILE A 45 -1.29 -1.18 -9.01
CA ILE A 45 -2.31 -1.84 -8.17
C ILE A 45 -1.90 -1.88 -6.69
N ASN A 46 -0.66 -2.29 -6.42
CA ASN A 46 -0.14 -2.37 -5.06
C ASN A 46 0.04 -0.98 -4.40
N GLY A 47 0.31 0.05 -5.19
CA GLY A 47 0.37 1.44 -4.71
C GLY A 47 -1.02 1.94 -4.34
N PHE A 48 -1.98 1.76 -5.26
CA PHE A 48 -3.38 2.09 -5.03
C PHE A 48 -3.96 1.39 -3.80
N VAL A 49 -3.77 0.07 -3.65
CA VAL A 49 -4.26 -0.68 -2.48
C VAL A 49 -3.66 -0.13 -1.18
N LYS A 50 -2.35 0.15 -1.13
CA LYS A 50 -1.72 0.74 0.06
C LYS A 50 -2.30 2.10 0.40
N ARG A 51 -2.46 2.96 -0.61
CA ARG A 51 -3.00 4.30 -0.46
C ARG A 51 -4.45 4.27 0.02
N SER A 52 -5.30 3.44 -0.59
CA SER A 52 -6.69 3.28 -0.17
C SER A 52 -6.82 2.77 1.26
N ILE A 53 -5.96 1.84 1.68
CA ILE A 53 -5.94 1.37 3.08
C ILE A 53 -5.56 2.52 4.02
N ASP A 54 -4.51 3.28 3.70
CA ASP A 54 -4.05 4.40 4.52
C ASP A 54 -5.13 5.51 4.63
N GLU A 55 -5.68 5.94 3.51
CA GLU A 55 -6.79 6.92 3.44
C GLU A 55 -8.01 6.46 4.25
N THR A 56 -8.35 5.16 4.19
CA THR A 56 -9.48 4.59 4.94
C THR A 56 -9.18 4.56 6.44
N MET A 57 -7.98 4.13 6.84
CA MET A 57 -7.55 4.11 8.24
C MET A 57 -7.49 5.52 8.83
N GLU A 58 -7.01 6.50 8.08
CA GLU A 58 -7.02 7.91 8.50
C GLU A 58 -8.43 8.47 8.64
N ARG A 59 -9.34 8.12 7.71
CA ARG A 59 -10.74 8.52 7.78
C ARG A 59 -11.43 7.93 9.00
N ASP A 60 -11.27 6.64 9.26
CA ASP A 60 -11.85 5.94 10.41
C ASP A 60 -11.34 6.53 11.74
N LYS A 61 -10.04 6.85 11.80
CA LYS A 61 -9.43 7.56 12.94
C LYS A 61 -9.98 8.97 13.14
N LYS A 62 -10.34 9.68 12.05
CA LYS A 62 -10.98 11.00 12.14
C LYS A 62 -12.45 10.90 12.54
N GLU A 63 -13.16 9.86 12.10
CA GLU A 63 -14.57 9.62 12.40
C GLU A 63 -14.80 9.14 13.84
N THR A 64 -13.79 8.52 14.46
CA THR A 64 -13.80 8.12 15.88
C THR A 64 -13.50 9.26 16.87
N GLN A 65 -13.33 10.50 16.41
CA GLN A 65 -13.48 11.64 17.30
C GLN A 65 -14.98 11.94 17.40
N PRO A 66 -15.63 11.67 18.55
CA PRO A 66 -17.00 12.11 18.74
C PRO A 66 -16.97 13.62 18.68
N THR A 67 -17.48 14.18 17.58
CA THR A 67 -18.10 15.49 17.63
C THR A 67 -19.28 15.33 18.58
N ALA A 68 -19.03 15.44 19.89
CA ALA A 68 -20.04 15.93 20.81
C ALA A 68 -20.51 17.26 20.19
N ALA A 69 -21.72 17.29 19.62
CA ALA A 69 -22.94 17.67 20.34
C ALA A 69 -22.67 19.02 21.04
N GLU A 70 -22.95 20.11 20.34
CA GLU A 70 -24.19 20.90 20.55
C GLU A 70 -24.22 21.56 21.93
#